data_AF-A0A9P4I760-F1
#
_entry.id   AF-A0A9P4I760-F1
#
_cell.length_a   1.000
_cell.length_b   1.000
_cell.length_c   1.000
_cell.angle_alpha   90.00
_cell.angle_beta   90.00
_cell.angle_gamma   90.00
#
_symmetry.space_group_name_H-M   'P 1'
#
loop_
_entity.id
_entity.type
_entity.pdbx_description
1 polymer ?
#
loop_
_entity_poly.entity_id
_entity_poly.type
_entity_poly.pdbx_seq_one_letter_code
_entity_poly.pdbx_strand_id
1 'polypeptide(L)'
;MASTQGQRIEANCKTIWGNDCEYDLDIETDDYVNYTCHVKKDFGTSFGPPLAITSLCYSSEAACAELDKMLELWANQVKRGTPMTRDESLEIFGGSKGEHKNLLSKVMDAFEKNEGEKLV
;
A
#
# COMPACT_ATOMS: atom_id res chain seq x y z
N MET A 1 8.35 -21.98 -6.77
CA MET A 1 7.27 -21.89 -5.75
C MET A 1 7.27 -20.47 -5.24
N ALA A 2 6.09 -19.85 -5.10
CA ALA A 2 6.00 -18.54 -4.44
C ALA A 2 6.49 -18.65 -2.99
N SER A 3 7.17 -17.62 -2.49
CA SER A 3 7.57 -17.56 -1.08
C SER A 3 6.32 -17.46 -0.19
N THR A 4 6.43 -17.85 1.08
CA THR A 4 5.33 -17.69 2.04
C THR A 4 4.90 -16.22 2.18
N GLN A 5 5.84 -15.28 2.04
CA GLN A 5 5.53 -13.84 1.99
C GLN A 5 4.70 -13.49 0.76
N GLY A 6 5.08 -13.97 -0.43
CA GLY A 6 4.32 -13.73 -1.66
C GLY A 6 2.88 -14.24 -1.56
N GLN A 7 2.69 -15.43 -0.98
CA GLN A 7 1.34 -15.98 -0.76
C GLN A 7 0.48 -15.14 0.20
N ARG A 8 1.08 -14.59 1.28
CA ARG A 8 0.37 -13.68 2.19
C ARG A 8 -0.01 -12.38 1.49
N ILE A 9 0.93 -11.80 0.75
CA ILE A 9 0.70 -10.57 -0.02
C ILE A 9 -0.45 -10.78 -1.00
N GLU A 10 -0.42 -11.85 -1.80
CA GLU A 10 -1.46 -12.16 -2.78
C GLU A 10 -2.83 -12.34 -2.11
N ALA A 11 -2.89 -13.06 -0.99
CA ALA A 11 -4.14 -13.25 -0.23
C ALA A 11 -4.69 -11.93 0.34
N ASN A 12 -3.81 -11.04 0.80
CA ASN A 12 -4.21 -9.71 1.26
C ASN A 12 -4.69 -8.83 0.09
N CYS A 13 -4.02 -8.88 -1.06
CA CYS A 13 -4.47 -8.18 -2.27
C CYS A 13 -5.88 -8.63 -2.69
N LYS A 14 -6.12 -9.95 -2.70
CA LYS A 14 -7.44 -10.54 -3.00
C LYS A 14 -8.52 -10.13 -2.00
N THR A 15 -8.14 -9.87 -0.74
CA THR A 15 -9.04 -9.31 0.28
C THR A 15 -9.39 -7.85 -0.01
N ILE A 16 -8.41 -7.02 -0.40
CA ILE A 16 -8.58 -5.58 -0.56
C ILE A 16 -9.29 -5.24 -1.88
N TRP A 17 -8.86 -5.86 -2.98
CA TRP A 17 -9.27 -5.46 -4.34
C TRP A 17 -10.07 -6.53 -5.09
N GLY A 18 -10.26 -7.71 -4.49
CA GLY A 18 -11.07 -8.79 -5.05
C GLY A 18 -10.24 -9.91 -5.69
N ASN A 19 -10.92 -11.02 -5.98
CA ASN A 19 -10.32 -12.25 -6.51
C ASN A 19 -10.63 -12.44 -8.02
N ASP A 20 -10.85 -11.34 -8.74
CA ASP A 20 -11.17 -11.33 -10.17
C ASP A 20 -9.93 -11.41 -11.06
N CYS A 21 -8.75 -11.17 -10.49
CA CYS A 21 -7.46 -11.19 -11.17
C CYS A 21 -6.35 -11.64 -10.22
N GLU A 22 -5.17 -11.86 -10.79
CA GLU A 22 -3.94 -12.03 -10.03
C GLU A 22 -3.28 -10.67 -9.79
N TYR A 23 -2.33 -10.65 -8.85
CA TYR A 23 -1.62 -9.44 -8.46
C TYR A 23 -0.12 -9.65 -8.65
N ASP A 24 0.50 -8.74 -9.40
CA ASP A 24 1.93 -8.72 -9.64
C ASP A 24 2.64 -7.83 -8.63
N LEU A 25 3.83 -8.27 -8.22
CA LEU A 25 4.73 -7.54 -7.33
C LEU A 25 6.00 -7.19 -8.08
N ASP A 26 6.30 -5.90 -8.11
CA ASP A 26 7.45 -5.40 -8.84
C ASP A 26 8.26 -4.47 -7.92
N ILE A 27 9.58 -4.69 -7.92
CA ILE A 27 10.53 -3.98 -7.09
C ILE A 27 11.32 -3.03 -7.98
N GLU A 28 11.13 -1.75 -7.74
CA GLU A 28 11.79 -0.70 -8.51
C GLU A 28 12.98 -0.14 -7.73
N THR A 29 14.12 -0.02 -8.42
CA THR A 29 15.33 0.64 -7.93
C THR A 29 16.11 1.23 -9.10
N ASP A 30 16.47 2.50 -8.99
CA ASP A 30 17.27 3.20 -10.01
C ASP A 30 18.76 3.29 -9.62
N ASP A 31 19.05 3.33 -8.31
CA ASP A 31 20.38 3.61 -7.75
C ASP A 31 20.96 2.44 -6.95
N TYR A 32 20.23 1.33 -6.83
CA TYR A 32 20.53 0.18 -5.95
C TYR A 32 20.69 0.53 -4.46
N VAL A 33 20.29 1.74 -4.06
CA VAL A 33 20.33 2.23 -2.68
C VAL A 33 18.90 2.37 -2.14
N ASN A 34 17.98 2.83 -2.98
CA ASN A 34 16.59 3.04 -2.68
C ASN A 34 15.75 2.05 -3.49
N TYR A 35 14.89 1.32 -2.78
CA TYR A 35 14.02 0.29 -3.32
C TYR A 35 12.59 0.64 -2.95
N THR A 36 11.68 0.48 -3.89
CA THR A 36 10.24 0.51 -3.62
C THR A 36 9.63 -0.80 -4.10
N CYS A 37 8.54 -1.22 -3.48
CA CYS A 37 7.76 -2.37 -3.93
C CYS A 37 6.34 -1.91 -4.20
N HIS A 38 5.81 -2.23 -5.38
CA HIS A 38 4.42 -1.92 -5.73
C HIS A 38 3.63 -3.14 -6.17
N VAL A 39 2.31 -3.05 -5.98
CA VAL A 39 1.33 -4.02 -6.43
C VAL A 39 0.61 -3.50 -7.65
N LYS A 40 0.48 -4.33 -8.68
CA LYS A 40 -0.34 -4.05 -9.88
C LYS A 40 -1.32 -5.21 -10.10
N LYS A 41 -2.48 -4.94 -10.72
CA LYS A 41 -3.33 -6.03 -11.24
C LYS A 41 -2.62 -6.68 -12.41
N ASP A 42 -2.57 -8.00 -12.43
CA ASP A 42 -2.12 -8.79 -13.56
C ASP A 42 -3.32 -9.32 -14.36
N PHE A 43 -3.45 -8.85 -15.61
CA PHE A 43 -4.48 -9.29 -16.55
C PHE A 43 -3.97 -10.35 -17.53
N GLY A 44 -2.78 -10.92 -17.29
CA GLY A 44 -2.13 -11.97 -18.08
C GLY A 44 -1.32 -11.43 -19.27
N THR A 45 -1.89 -10.53 -20.07
CA THR A 45 -1.20 -9.91 -21.23
C THR A 45 -0.76 -8.48 -20.97
N SER A 46 -1.16 -7.89 -19.85
CA SER A 46 -0.87 -6.50 -19.48
C SER A 46 -1.06 -6.31 -17.99
N PHE A 47 -0.35 -5.33 -17.43
CA PHE A 47 -0.50 -4.93 -16.04
C PHE A 47 -1.34 -3.66 -15.92
N GLY A 48 -2.12 -3.56 -14.85
CA GLY A 48 -2.83 -2.35 -14.46
C GLY A 48 -1.91 -1.27 -13.90
N PRO A 49 -2.47 -0.09 -13.55
CA PRO A 49 -1.71 0.92 -12.80
C PRO A 49 -1.33 0.40 -11.41
N PRO A 50 -0.31 0.98 -10.76
CA PRO A 50 0.02 0.69 -9.37
C PRO A 50 -1.19 0.93 -8.45
N LEU A 51 -1.51 -0.05 -7.61
CA LEU A 51 -2.56 0.02 -6.60
C LEU A 51 -2.04 0.49 -5.25
N ALA A 52 -0.82 0.07 -4.91
CA ALA A 52 -0.10 0.45 -3.70
C ALA A 52 1.40 0.45 -3.99
N ILE A 53 2.14 1.32 -3.32
CA ILE A 53 3.59 1.43 -3.37
C ILE A 53 4.11 1.73 -1.97
N THR A 54 5.24 1.15 -1.59
CA THR A 54 5.91 1.42 -0.30
C THR A 54 6.64 2.77 -0.31
N SER A 55 7.10 3.22 0.86
CA SER A 55 8.13 4.24 0.91
C SER A 55 9.47 3.72 0.35
N LEU A 56 10.46 4.63 0.23
CA LEU A 56 11.82 4.26 -0.12
C LEU A 56 12.45 3.43 1.01
N CYS A 57 12.79 2.20 0.68
CA CYS A 57 13.48 1.26 1.54
C CYS A 57 14.95 1.11 1.13
N TYR A 58 15.79 0.71 2.08
CA TYR A 58 17.24 0.52 1.84
C TYR A 58 17.59 -0.82 1.18
N SER A 59 16.62 -1.72 1.00
CA SER A 59 16.80 -3.00 0.32
C SER A 59 15.48 -3.51 -0.26
N SER A 60 15.59 -4.44 -1.22
CA SER A 60 14.44 -5.12 -1.81
C SER A 60 13.60 -5.89 -0.78
N GLU A 61 14.27 -6.54 0.18
CA GLU A 61 13.63 -7.29 1.27
C GLU A 61 12.89 -6.36 2.22
N ALA A 62 13.48 -5.20 2.53
CA ALA A 62 12.83 -4.18 3.35
C ALA A 62 11.58 -3.63 2.64
N ALA A 63 11.65 -3.39 1.33
CA ALA A 63 10.50 -2.95 0.54
C ALA A 63 9.38 -4.01 0.54
N CYS A 64 9.70 -5.28 0.29
CA CYS A 64 8.70 -6.36 0.35
C CYS A 64 8.11 -6.56 1.76
N ALA A 65 8.92 -6.41 2.81
CA ALA A 65 8.44 -6.51 4.20
C ALA A 65 7.53 -5.33 4.57
N GLU A 66 7.86 -4.12 4.13
CA GLU A 66 6.98 -2.96 4.29
C GLU A 66 5.65 -3.19 3.57
N LEU A 67 5.69 -3.67 2.32
CA LEU A 67 4.49 -3.96 1.56
C LEU A 67 3.61 -5.03 2.23
N ASP A 68 4.20 -6.14 2.68
CA ASP A 68 3.47 -7.21 3.39
C ASP A 68 2.74 -6.66 4.62
N LYS A 69 3.43 -5.86 5.44
CA LYS A 69 2.84 -5.20 6.62
C LYS A 69 1.71 -4.24 6.23
N MET A 70 1.92 -3.38 5.24
CA MET A 70 0.90 -2.43 4.78
C MET A 70 -0.36 -3.14 4.34
N LEU A 71 -0.22 -4.17 3.51
CA LEU A 71 -1.34 -4.94 2.98
C LEU A 71 -2.03 -5.79 4.05
N GLU A 72 -1.30 -6.31 5.05
CA GLU A 72 -1.91 -7.01 6.18
C GLU A 72 -2.81 -6.08 7.00
N LEU A 73 -2.30 -4.90 7.38
CA LEU A 73 -3.07 -3.91 8.12
C LEU A 73 -4.30 -3.44 7.33
N TRP A 74 -4.12 -3.17 6.03
CA TRP A 74 -5.21 -2.75 5.17
C TRP A 74 -6.24 -3.86 4.96
N ALA A 75 -5.83 -5.10 4.70
CA ALA A 75 -6.74 -6.24 4.58
C ALA A 75 -7.55 -6.47 5.86
N ASN A 76 -6.94 -6.29 7.04
CA ASN A 76 -7.64 -6.35 8.32
C ASN A 76 -8.67 -5.21 8.48
N GLN A 77 -8.32 -4.00 8.05
CA GLN A 77 -9.27 -2.88 8.00
C GLN A 77 -10.44 -3.16 7.06
N VAL A 78 -10.19 -3.68 5.85
CA VAL A 78 -11.25 -4.05 4.88
C VAL A 78 -12.16 -5.14 5.46
N LYS A 79 -11.59 -6.18 6.09
CA LYS A 79 -12.36 -7.25 6.74
C LYS A 79 -13.27 -6.75 7.86
N ARG A 80 -12.88 -5.68 8.56
CA ARG A 80 -13.74 -5.07 9.59
C ARG A 80 -14.98 -4.39 8.98
N GLY A 81 -14.93 -3.97 7.72
CA GLY A 81 -16.06 -3.40 6.97
C GLY A 81 -16.47 -1.99 7.40
N THR A 82 -15.73 -1.34 8.30
CA THR A 82 -15.95 0.07 8.64
C THR A 82 -15.04 0.96 7.79
N PRO A 83 -15.39 2.24 7.59
CA PRO A 83 -14.47 3.20 7.01
C PRO A 83 -13.11 3.18 7.73
N MET A 84 -12.04 3.35 6.97
CA MET A 84 -10.70 3.48 7.51
C MET A 84 -10.61 4.76 8.34
N THR A 85 -10.14 4.65 9.57
CA THR A 85 -9.91 5.80 10.43
C THR A 85 -8.64 6.54 10.03
N ARG A 86 -8.48 7.76 10.53
CA ARG A 86 -7.26 8.55 10.31
C ARG A 86 -6.02 7.86 10.87
N ASP A 87 -6.09 7.35 12.09
CA ASP A 87 -4.95 6.68 12.73
C ASP A 87 -4.52 5.42 11.96
N GLU A 88 -5.49 4.66 11.45
CA GLU A 88 -5.20 3.51 10.58
C GLU A 88 -4.58 3.93 9.26
N SER A 89 -5.08 5.01 8.64
CA SER A 89 -4.50 5.54 7.41
C SER A 89 -3.04 5.96 7.64
N LEU A 90 -2.74 6.59 8.79
CA LEU A 90 -1.38 6.94 9.18
C LEU A 90 -0.51 5.72 9.49
N GLU A 91 -1.08 4.65 10.04
CA GLU A 91 -0.36 3.42 10.31
C GLU A 91 -0.05 2.62 9.04
N ILE A 92 -1.01 2.56 8.12
CA ILE A 92 -0.90 1.84 6.85
C ILE A 92 0.01 2.60 5.89
N PHE A 93 -0.20 3.91 5.70
CA PHE A 93 0.47 4.69 4.64
C PHE A 93 1.57 5.63 5.16
N GLY A 94 1.86 5.60 6.46
CA GLY A 94 2.86 6.48 7.09
C GLY A 94 4.31 6.09 6.89
N GLY A 95 4.61 5.08 6.06
CA GLY A 95 5.95 4.53 5.85
C GLY A 95 6.35 3.50 6.92
N SER A 96 7.38 2.69 6.63
CA SER A 96 7.79 1.57 7.49
C SER A 96 8.11 1.95 8.93
N LYS A 97 8.68 3.14 9.16
CA LYS A 97 9.06 3.67 10.49
C LYS A 97 8.15 4.81 10.94
N GLY A 98 7.07 5.09 10.21
CA GLY A 98 6.18 6.22 10.47
C GLY A 98 6.78 7.58 10.06
N GLU A 99 7.87 7.57 9.30
CA GLU A 99 8.60 8.77 8.85
C GLU A 99 7.72 9.73 8.04
N HIS A 100 6.66 9.22 7.40
CA HIS A 100 5.73 10.01 6.60
C HIS A 100 4.44 10.37 7.30
N LYS A 101 4.21 9.92 8.55
CA LYS A 101 2.96 10.22 9.29
C LYS A 101 2.68 11.71 9.38
N ASN A 102 3.71 12.52 9.66
CA ASN A 102 3.54 13.98 9.79
C ASN A 102 3.16 14.64 8.47
N LEU A 103 3.76 14.21 7.35
CA LEU A 103 3.44 14.73 6.03
C LEU A 103 2.03 14.31 5.61
N LEU A 104 1.72 13.03 5.75
CA LEU A 104 0.41 12.46 5.41
C LEU A 104 -0.71 13.11 6.22
N SER A 105 -0.51 13.32 7.52
CA SER A 105 -1.43 14.04 8.40
C SER A 105 -1.76 15.44 7.85
N LYS A 106 -0.74 16.22 7.47
CA LYS A 106 -0.94 17.55 6.89
C LYS A 106 -1.67 17.52 5.54
N VAL A 107 -1.41 16.50 4.73
CA VAL A 107 -2.10 16.31 3.45
C VAL A 107 -3.59 16.03 3.69
N MET A 108 -3.91 15.12 4.62
CA MET A 108 -5.29 14.84 5.03
C MET A 108 -6.02 16.10 5.51
N ASP A 109 -5.37 16.91 6.35
CA ASP A 109 -5.95 18.18 6.84
C ASP A 109 -6.29 19.14 5.69
N ALA A 110 -5.42 19.22 4.68
CA ALA A 110 -5.65 20.07 3.51
C ALA A 110 -6.82 19.58 2.65
N PHE A 111 -6.98 18.27 2.50
CA PHE A 111 -8.12 17.69 1.77
C PHE A 111 -9.44 17.93 2.51
N GLU A 112 -9.48 17.67 3.82
CA GLU A 112 -10.66 17.90 4.65
C GLU A 112 -11.13 19.36 4.60
N LYS A 113 -10.17 20.31 4.65
CA LYS A 113 -10.48 21.74 4.53
C LYS A 113 -11.07 22.08 3.15
N ASN A 114 -10.50 21.57 2.07
CA ASN A 114 -10.94 21.86 0.70
C ASN A 114 -12.31 21.21 0.36
N GLU A 115 -12.62 20.04 0.93
CA GLU A 115 -13.95 19.44 0.77
C GLU A 115 -15.02 20.20 1.57
N GLY A 116 -14.68 20.69 2.76
CA GLY A 116 -15.54 21.58 3.55
C GLY A 116 -15.87 22.89 2.82
N GLU A 117 -14.90 23.47 2.11
CA GLU A 117 -15.11 24.71 1.33
C GLU A 117 -15.94 24.50 0.04
N LYS A 118 -15.99 23.28 -0.52
CA LYS A 118 -16.80 22.97 -1.72
C LYS A 118 -18.28 22.69 -1.43
N LEU A 119 -18.65 22.47 -0.17
CA LEU A 119 -20.01 22.18 0.26
C LEU A 119 -20.77 23.41 0.80
N VAL A 120 -20.18 24.61 0.71
CA VAL A 120 -20.75 25.89 1.16
C VAL A 120 -21.13 26.76 -0.03
#